data_AF-J4GFU8-F1
#
_entry.id   AF-J4GFU8-F1
#
_cell.length_a   1.000
_cell.length_b   1.000
_cell.length_c   1.000
_cell.angle_alpha   90.00
_cell.angle_beta   90.00
_cell.angle_gamma   90.00
#
_symmetry.space_group_name_H-M   'P 1'
#
loop_
_entity.id
_entity.type
_entity.pdbx_description
1 polymer ?
#
loop_
_entity_poly.entity_id
_entity_poly.type
_entity_poly.pdbx_seq_one_letter_code
_entity_poly.pdbx_strand_id
1 'polypeptide(L)'
;MAPQLINEPPPRRSISLQQAMKLQNEDRAFETAKKCLRALSKKFLDVHVPYTQQDPERWDIFVQKAINRYPLFKKYKDAWPIKWYMIKHLGHTAYVSRQQTKFGQGGRGQVANNPESDNPDATMGESDLKGSTVLPLGDQVDPVSATSGLAATDPRVEGLTGQTSTGGNGDVQTSNIDIVSLNDILYHMNISGLGLDDAVDS
;
A
#
# COMPACT_ATOMS: atom_id res chain seq x y z
N MET A 1 14.34 -29.52 3.51
CA MET A 1 13.59 -29.24 4.76
C MET A 1 12.70 -28.04 4.50
N ALA A 2 11.39 -28.13 4.72
CA ALA A 2 10.50 -26.99 4.50
C ALA A 2 10.68 -25.95 5.63
N PRO A 3 10.75 -24.64 5.33
CA PRO A 3 10.86 -23.61 6.36
C PRO A 3 9.62 -23.63 7.25
N GLN A 4 9.81 -23.64 8.57
CA GLN A 4 8.71 -23.55 9.52
C GLN A 4 8.09 -22.15 9.45
N LEU A 5 6.84 -22.06 9.01
CA LEU A 5 6.09 -20.80 8.95
C LEU A 5 5.62 -20.40 10.36
N ILE A 6 5.71 -19.10 10.67
CA ILE A 6 5.25 -18.55 11.95
C ILE A 6 3.72 -18.38 11.91
N ASN A 7 3.01 -19.09 12.79
CA ASN A 7 1.56 -19.03 12.94
C ASN A 7 1.08 -17.69 13.54
N GLU A 8 -0.17 -17.32 13.23
CA GLU A 8 -0.84 -16.16 13.82
C GLU A 8 -1.04 -16.37 15.34
N PRO A 9 -0.71 -15.39 16.18
CA PRO A 9 -0.96 -15.48 17.61
C PRO A 9 -2.46 -15.49 17.93
N PRO A 10 -2.90 -16.19 18.98
CA PRO A 10 -4.31 -16.17 19.39
C PRO A 10 -4.74 -14.76 19.80
N PRO A 11 -6.00 -14.36 19.57
CA PRO A 11 -6.50 -12.98 19.80
C PRO A 11 -6.61 -12.57 21.28
N ARG A 12 -6.01 -13.31 22.22
CA ARG A 12 -6.36 -13.29 23.64
C ARG A 12 -5.67 -12.21 24.48
N ARG A 13 -4.76 -11.42 23.92
CA ARG A 13 -4.09 -10.29 24.61
C ARG A 13 -3.78 -9.19 23.61
N SER A 14 -3.85 -7.94 24.03
CA SER A 14 -3.48 -6.75 23.26
C SER A 14 -1.96 -6.67 23.04
N ILE A 15 -1.39 -7.66 22.36
CA ILE A 15 0.00 -7.62 21.92
C ILE A 15 0.11 -6.65 20.74
N SER A 16 1.19 -5.86 20.71
CA SER A 16 1.46 -5.02 19.55
C SER A 16 1.85 -5.91 18.35
N LEU A 17 1.54 -5.46 17.13
CA LEU A 17 1.93 -6.18 15.91
C LEU A 17 3.42 -6.48 15.90
N GLN A 18 4.22 -5.52 16.32
CA GLN A 18 5.68 -5.62 16.34
C GLN A 18 6.15 -6.71 17.31
N GLN A 19 5.53 -6.79 18.49
CA GLN A 19 5.81 -7.85 19.46
C GLN A 19 5.35 -9.21 18.94
N ALA A 20 4.18 -9.28 18.29
CA ALA A 20 3.69 -10.49 17.63
C ALA A 20 4.63 -10.98 16.52
N MET A 21 5.27 -10.05 15.81
CA MET A 21 6.27 -10.34 14.77
C MET A 21 7.68 -10.63 15.31
N LYS A 22 7.92 -10.45 16.62
CA LYS A 22 9.24 -10.52 17.27
C LYS A 22 10.26 -9.50 16.71
N LEU A 23 9.79 -8.33 16.26
CA LEU A 23 10.64 -7.26 15.68
C LEU A 23 10.90 -6.12 16.66
N GLN A 24 10.92 -6.40 17.96
CA GLN A 24 11.04 -5.37 19.01
C GLN A 24 12.36 -4.60 18.94
N ASN A 25 13.41 -5.20 18.35
CA ASN A 25 14.72 -4.56 18.20
C ASN A 25 14.92 -3.93 16.81
N GLU A 26 13.95 -4.08 15.90
CA GLU A 26 14.04 -3.70 14.49
C GLU A 26 13.01 -2.61 14.13
N ASP A 27 12.86 -1.60 14.98
CA ASP A 27 11.90 -0.50 14.80
C ASP A 27 11.96 0.12 13.40
N ARG A 28 13.18 0.40 12.90
CA ARG A 28 13.38 1.03 11.60
C ARG A 28 12.86 0.18 10.44
N ALA A 29 13.14 -1.13 10.45
CA ALA A 29 12.68 -2.03 9.40
C ALA A 29 11.15 -2.17 9.42
N PHE A 30 10.58 -2.25 10.63
CA PHE A 30 9.13 -2.33 10.82
C PHE A 30 8.40 -1.07 10.36
N GLU A 31 8.90 0.13 10.71
CA GLU A 31 8.33 1.40 10.23
C GLU A 31 8.40 1.54 8.71
N THR A 32 9.53 1.13 8.12
CA THR A 32 9.73 1.17 6.67
C THR A 32 8.72 0.24 5.95
N ALA A 33 8.53 -0.98 6.48
CA ALA A 33 7.53 -1.91 5.96
C ALA A 33 6.11 -1.33 6.07
N LYS A 34 5.73 -0.75 7.22
CA LYS A 34 4.42 -0.10 7.41
C LYS A 34 4.19 1.05 6.43
N LYS A 35 5.20 1.90 6.18
CA LYS A 35 5.12 2.99 5.19
C LYS A 35 4.86 2.43 3.79
N CYS A 36 5.56 1.37 3.42
CA CYS A 36 5.34 0.73 2.13
C CYS A 36 3.94 0.11 2.01
N LEU A 37 3.45 -0.58 3.05
CA LEU A 37 2.09 -1.13 3.06
C LEU A 37 1.04 -0.03 2.86
N ARG A 38 1.19 1.14 3.50
CA ARG A 38 0.29 2.29 3.28
C ARG A 38 0.36 2.84 1.85
N ALA A 39 1.55 2.88 1.26
CA ALA A 39 1.71 3.35 -0.11
C ALA A 39 1.08 2.37 -1.11
N LEU A 40 1.25 1.06 -0.90
CA LEU A 40 0.63 0.02 -1.71
C LEU A 40 -0.89 -0.01 -1.53
N SER A 41 -1.39 0.14 -0.30
CA SER A 41 -2.83 0.10 -0.05
C SER A 41 -3.57 1.19 -0.80
N LYS A 42 -3.00 2.40 -0.90
CA LYS A 42 -3.58 3.50 -1.70
C LYS A 42 -3.67 3.19 -3.20
N LYS A 43 -2.83 2.29 -3.72
CA LYS A 43 -2.79 1.95 -5.16
C LYS A 43 -3.71 0.80 -5.51
N PHE A 44 -3.84 -0.19 -4.61
CA PHE A 44 -4.53 -1.45 -4.90
C PHE A 44 -5.85 -1.61 -4.15
N LEU A 45 -6.05 -0.90 -3.04
CA LEU A 45 -7.22 -1.01 -2.17
C LEU A 45 -7.94 0.32 -2.05
N ASP A 46 -9.22 0.26 -1.73
CA ASP A 46 -9.98 1.47 -1.40
C ASP A 46 -9.82 1.80 0.09
N VAL A 47 -9.19 2.93 0.41
CA VAL A 47 -8.90 3.31 1.80
C VAL A 47 -10.18 3.63 2.60
N HIS A 48 -11.29 3.91 1.93
CA HIS A 48 -12.56 4.27 2.57
C HIS A 48 -13.46 3.07 2.84
N VAL A 49 -13.15 1.91 2.25
CA VAL A 49 -13.95 0.69 2.38
C VAL A 49 -13.36 -0.19 3.49
N PRO A 50 -14.16 -0.70 4.44
CA PRO A 50 -13.67 -1.58 5.50
C PRO A 50 -13.16 -2.92 4.91
N TYR A 51 -12.24 -3.57 5.62
CA TYR A 51 -11.61 -4.82 5.18
C TYR A 51 -12.61 -5.90 4.70
N THR A 52 -13.74 -6.06 5.38
CA THR A 52 -14.76 -7.08 5.05
C THR A 52 -15.54 -6.79 3.75
N GLN A 53 -15.41 -5.58 3.20
CA GLN A 53 -16.08 -5.14 1.98
C GLN A 53 -15.09 -4.92 0.82
N GLN A 54 -13.80 -5.19 1.04
CA GLN A 54 -12.79 -5.11 -0.02
C GLN A 54 -12.99 -6.24 -1.02
N ASP A 55 -12.66 -5.96 -2.28
CA ASP A 55 -12.59 -6.96 -3.34
C ASP A 55 -11.49 -8.00 -3.00
N PRO A 56 -11.82 -9.30 -2.88
CA PRO A 56 -10.85 -10.33 -2.54
C PRO A 56 -9.74 -10.48 -3.58
N GLU A 57 -10.00 -10.21 -4.86
CA GLU A 57 -8.98 -10.32 -5.92
C GLU A 57 -7.92 -9.22 -5.79
N ARG A 58 -8.37 -7.97 -5.60
CA ARG A 58 -7.48 -6.84 -5.33
C ARG A 58 -6.67 -7.03 -4.06
N TRP A 59 -7.28 -7.64 -3.04
CA TRP A 59 -6.60 -7.99 -1.81
C TRP A 59 -5.46 -8.97 -2.04
N ASP A 60 -5.67 -10.03 -2.83
CA ASP A 60 -4.62 -11.00 -3.13
C ASP A 60 -3.46 -10.33 -3.90
N ILE A 61 -3.77 -9.53 -4.92
CA ILE A 61 -2.75 -8.75 -5.67
C ILE A 61 -1.95 -7.85 -4.73
N PHE A 62 -2.62 -7.16 -3.80
CA PHE A 62 -1.97 -6.33 -2.80
C PHE A 62 -1.01 -7.13 -1.91
N VAL A 63 -1.45 -8.28 -1.38
CA VAL A 63 -0.64 -9.15 -0.53
C VAL A 63 0.57 -9.67 -1.31
N GLN A 64 0.38 -10.16 -2.52
CA GLN A 64 1.49 -10.63 -3.38
C GLN A 64 2.52 -9.52 -3.64
N LYS A 65 2.07 -8.31 -3.99
CA LYS A 65 2.97 -7.16 -4.21
C LYS A 65 3.72 -6.76 -2.94
N ALA A 66 3.05 -6.79 -1.79
CA ALA A 66 3.67 -6.49 -0.51
C ALA A 66 4.73 -7.53 -0.11
N ILE A 67 4.45 -8.82 -0.30
CA ILE A 67 5.41 -9.92 -0.06
C ILE A 67 6.61 -9.82 -1.00
N ASN A 68 6.38 -9.49 -2.28
CA ASN A 68 7.46 -9.31 -3.25
C ASN A 68 8.36 -8.12 -2.91
N ARG A 69 7.79 -7.03 -2.38
CA ARG A 69 8.56 -5.84 -1.98
C ARG A 69 9.30 -6.03 -0.66
N TYR A 70 8.69 -6.76 0.29
CA TYR A 70 9.27 -7.06 1.59
C TYR A 70 9.24 -8.58 1.84
N PRO A 71 10.31 -9.29 1.46
CA PRO A 71 10.43 -10.73 1.66
C PRO A 71 10.31 -11.16 3.13
N LEU A 72 10.48 -10.23 4.09
CA LEU A 72 10.22 -10.47 5.51
C LEU A 72 8.82 -11.04 5.77
N PHE A 73 7.82 -10.75 4.93
CA PHE A 73 6.47 -11.28 5.13
C PHE A 73 6.35 -12.77 4.72
N LYS A 74 7.28 -13.31 3.92
CA LYS A 74 7.27 -14.72 3.47
C LYS A 74 7.41 -15.72 4.63
N LYS A 75 8.01 -15.32 5.75
CA LYS A 75 8.20 -16.19 6.92
C LYS A 75 6.94 -16.40 7.75
N TYR A 76 5.90 -15.61 7.51
CA TYR A 76 4.65 -15.67 8.25
C TYR A 76 3.58 -16.39 7.44
N LYS A 77 2.87 -17.30 8.10
CA LYS A 77 1.78 -18.04 7.45
C LYS A 77 0.68 -17.07 7.00
N ASP A 78 0.20 -17.25 5.77
CA ASP A 78 -0.88 -16.47 5.14
C ASP A 78 -0.64 -14.95 5.17
N ALA A 79 0.62 -14.53 5.31
CA ALA A 79 1.01 -13.14 5.52
C ALA A 79 0.15 -12.40 6.56
N TRP A 80 -0.19 -13.09 7.67
CA TRP A 80 -1.04 -12.54 8.73
C TRP A 80 -0.64 -11.14 9.23
N PRO A 81 0.66 -10.74 9.28
CA PRO A 81 1.01 -9.39 9.72
C PRO A 81 0.48 -8.29 8.80
N ILE A 82 0.43 -8.57 7.49
CA ILE A 82 -0.11 -7.64 6.49
C ILE A 82 -1.61 -7.46 6.74
N LYS A 83 -2.34 -8.57 6.88
CA LYS A 83 -3.78 -8.57 7.15
C LYS A 83 -4.11 -7.83 8.45
N TRP A 84 -3.42 -8.15 9.53
CA TRP A 84 -3.64 -7.54 10.84
C TRP A 84 -3.39 -6.03 10.81
N TYR A 85 -2.27 -5.61 10.20
CA TYR A 85 -1.95 -4.19 10.05
C TYR A 85 -3.03 -3.44 9.27
N MET A 86 -3.48 -4.00 8.16
CA MET A 86 -4.45 -3.36 7.28
C MET A 86 -5.85 -3.31 7.87
N ILE A 87 -6.29 -4.32 8.62
CA ILE A 87 -7.55 -4.27 9.38
C ILE A 87 -7.54 -3.06 10.32
N LYS A 88 -6.44 -2.87 11.05
CA LYS A 88 -6.28 -1.71 11.94
C LYS A 88 -6.23 -0.39 11.15
N HIS A 89 -5.47 -0.35 10.06
CA HIS A 89 -5.33 0.86 9.26
C HIS A 89 -6.65 1.32 8.63
N LEU A 90 -7.38 0.41 7.97
CA LEU A 90 -8.67 0.70 7.33
C LEU A 90 -9.77 0.96 8.36
N GLY A 91 -9.75 0.26 9.49
CA GLY A 91 -10.69 0.49 10.59
C GLY A 91 -10.61 1.92 11.14
N HIS A 92 -9.40 2.47 11.26
CA HIS A 92 -9.21 3.87 11.66
C HIS A 92 -9.73 4.85 10.61
N THR A 93 -9.49 4.61 9.32
CA THR A 93 -9.91 5.54 8.25
C THR A 93 -11.44 5.60 8.11
N ALA A 94 -12.11 4.45 8.18
CA ALA A 94 -13.57 4.39 8.13
C ALA A 94 -14.24 5.09 9.32
N TYR A 95 -13.58 5.10 10.48
CA TYR A 95 -14.05 5.84 11.65
C TYR A 95 -13.96 7.35 11.42
N VAL A 96 -12.81 7.83 10.93
CA VAL A 96 -12.58 9.27 10.71
C VAL A 96 -13.53 9.83 9.64
N SER A 97 -13.76 9.11 8.54
CA SER A 97 -14.67 9.57 7.47
C SER A 97 -16.11 9.74 7.98
N ARG A 98 -16.58 8.84 8.84
CA ARG A 98 -17.91 8.93 9.48
C ARG A 98 -18.04 10.08 10.47
N GLN A 99 -16.95 10.50 11.10
CA GLN A 99 -17.00 11.67 11.99
C GLN A 99 -17.09 12.98 11.21
N GLN A 100 -16.39 13.09 10.07
CA GLN A 100 -16.40 14.32 9.27
C GLN A 100 -17.79 14.66 8.73
N THR A 101 -18.59 13.67 8.34
CA THR A 101 -19.96 13.91 7.85
C THR A 101 -20.89 14.45 8.93
N LYS A 102 -20.70 14.06 10.19
CA LYS A 102 -21.54 14.51 11.31
C LYS A 102 -21.26 15.95 11.72
N PHE A 103 -20.01 16.39 11.68
CA PHE A 103 -19.64 17.76 12.07
C PHE A 103 -19.79 18.77 10.92
N GLY A 104 -19.72 18.34 9.66
CA GLY A 104 -19.90 19.21 8.50
C GLY A 104 -21.36 19.58 8.17
N GLN A 105 -22.35 18.81 8.64
CA GLN A 105 -23.78 19.06 8.35
C GLN A 105 -24.50 19.91 9.40
N GLY A 106 -23.90 20.18 10.56
CA GLY A 106 -24.55 20.95 11.64
C GLY A 106 -24.51 22.48 11.51
N GLY A 107 -23.78 23.03 10.53
CA GLY A 107 -23.44 24.46 10.50
C GLY A 107 -23.98 25.30 9.35
N ARG A 108 -24.63 24.72 8.34
CA ARG A 108 -25.36 25.50 7.33
C ARG A 108 -26.83 25.52 7.67
N GLY A 109 -27.18 26.55 8.44
CA GLY A 109 -28.55 26.99 8.60
C GLY A 109 -29.26 27.00 7.25
N GLN A 110 -30.46 26.47 7.30
CA GLN A 110 -31.52 26.70 6.34
C GLN A 110 -31.61 28.20 6.10
N VAL A 111 -31.12 28.69 4.96
CA VAL A 111 -31.69 29.88 4.35
C VAL A 111 -32.60 29.35 3.25
N ALA A 112 -33.85 29.15 3.64
CA ALA A 112 -34.96 28.98 2.74
C ALA A 112 -35.01 30.20 1.82
N ASN A 113 -34.49 30.07 0.60
CA ASN A 113 -34.89 30.92 -0.50
C ASN A 113 -35.66 30.04 -1.46
N ASN A 114 -36.97 30.17 -1.36
CA ASN A 114 -38.00 29.69 -2.24
C ASN A 114 -37.91 30.47 -3.57
N PRO A 115 -37.56 29.87 -4.73
CA PRO A 115 -38.00 30.39 -6.01
C PRO A 115 -39.34 29.75 -6.34
N GLU A 116 -40.39 30.29 -5.74
CA GLU A 116 -41.72 30.21 -6.31
C GLU A 116 -41.69 31.05 -7.60
N SER A 117 -41.58 30.40 -8.76
CA SER A 117 -42.21 30.89 -9.98
C SER A 117 -42.25 29.78 -11.02
N ASP A 118 -43.45 29.24 -11.15
CA ASP A 118 -44.11 28.92 -12.41
C ASP A 118 -43.46 27.92 -13.38
N ASN A 119 -44.12 26.75 -13.44
CA ASN A 119 -44.18 25.90 -14.62
C ASN A 119 -44.60 26.71 -15.86
N PRO A 120 -44.15 26.30 -17.06
CA PRO A 120 -45.05 25.47 -17.88
C PRO A 120 -44.26 24.35 -18.58
N ASP A 121 -44.75 23.12 -18.51
CA ASP A 121 -45.64 22.53 -19.53
C ASP A 121 -44.87 21.90 -20.71
N ALA A 122 -45.31 20.70 -21.07
CA ALA A 122 -45.07 19.96 -22.31
C ALA A 122 -43.62 19.85 -22.85
N THR A 123 -43.06 18.63 -22.81
CA THR A 123 -42.62 17.94 -24.03
C THR A 123 -42.47 16.45 -23.73
N MET A 124 -43.41 15.65 -24.27
CA MET A 124 -43.17 14.23 -24.53
C MET A 124 -42.09 14.13 -25.60
N GLY A 125 -40.98 13.47 -25.26
CA GLY A 125 -39.88 13.17 -26.17
C GLY A 125 -39.46 11.73 -26.00
N GLU A 126 -40.36 10.82 -26.41
CA GLU A 126 -40.07 9.42 -26.65
C GLU A 126 -39.11 9.32 -27.84
N SER A 127 -37.92 8.76 -27.62
CA SER A 127 -36.98 8.42 -28.69
C SER A 127 -36.17 7.20 -28.25
N ASP A 128 -36.81 6.05 -28.49
CA ASP A 128 -36.14 4.83 -28.92
C ASP A 128 -34.94 5.13 -29.82
N LEU A 129 -33.72 4.85 -29.34
CA LEU A 129 -32.57 4.62 -30.20
C LEU A 129 -31.72 3.48 -29.64
N LYS A 130 -32.04 2.30 -30.19
CA LYS A 130 -31.17 1.14 -30.37
C LYS A 130 -29.72 1.58 -30.66
N GLY A 131 -28.80 1.23 -29.76
CA GLY A 131 -27.37 1.45 -29.94
C GLY A 131 -26.59 0.18 -29.60
N SER A 132 -26.67 -0.79 -30.50
CA SER A 132 -25.86 -2.01 -30.53
C SER A 132 -24.40 -1.64 -30.78
N THR A 133 -23.57 -1.53 -29.73
CA THR A 133 -22.12 -1.41 -29.90
C THR A 133 -21.45 -2.77 -29.77
N VAL A 134 -21.01 -3.22 -30.94
CA VAL A 134 -20.21 -4.41 -31.23
C VAL A 134 -18.92 -4.40 -30.40
N LEU A 135 -18.63 -5.54 -29.75
CA LEU A 135 -17.35 -5.82 -29.12
C LEU A 135 -16.27 -6.01 -30.21
N PRO A 136 -15.19 -5.21 -30.24
CA PRO A 136 -14.04 -5.53 -31.06
C PRO A 136 -13.22 -6.65 -30.40
N LEU A 137 -13.36 -7.85 -30.95
CA LEU A 137 -12.43 -8.96 -30.81
C LEU A 137 -11.22 -8.66 -31.72
N GLY A 138 -10.13 -8.12 -31.16
CA GLY A 138 -8.84 -7.97 -31.84
C GLY A 138 -7.77 -8.69 -31.02
N ASP A 139 -7.26 -9.82 -31.52
CA ASP A 139 -5.98 -9.92 -32.25
C ASP A 139 -4.80 -9.51 -31.36
N GLN A 140 -4.24 -10.44 -30.59
CA GLN A 140 -3.14 -11.31 -31.04
C GLN A 140 -2.01 -10.49 -31.68
N VAL A 141 -1.05 -10.09 -30.85
CA VAL A 141 0.29 -9.70 -31.32
C VAL A 141 1.34 -10.46 -30.51
N ASP A 142 2.17 -11.13 -31.28
CA ASP A 142 3.26 -12.03 -30.94
C ASP A 142 4.44 -11.38 -30.20
N PRO A 143 5.34 -12.20 -29.61
CA PRO A 143 6.45 -11.77 -28.77
C PRO A 143 7.61 -11.17 -29.58
N VAL A 144 8.01 -9.94 -29.25
CA VAL A 144 9.23 -9.32 -29.79
C VAL A 144 10.44 -9.55 -28.88
N SER A 145 11.28 -10.45 -29.37
CA SER A 145 12.75 -10.41 -29.43
C SER A 145 13.57 -9.78 -28.30
N ALA A 146 14.43 -10.63 -27.77
CA ALA A 146 15.63 -10.33 -27.00
C ALA A 146 16.50 -9.24 -27.66
N THR A 147 16.96 -8.28 -26.85
CA THR A 147 18.11 -7.44 -27.17
C THR A 147 19.21 -7.74 -26.18
N SER A 148 20.23 -8.43 -26.67
CA SER A 148 21.54 -8.58 -26.05
C SER A 148 22.21 -7.21 -25.99
N GLY A 149 22.58 -6.77 -24.78
CA GLY A 149 23.36 -5.57 -24.55
C GLY A 149 24.56 -5.90 -23.67
N LEU A 150 25.66 -6.31 -24.31
CA LEU A 150 27.01 -6.38 -23.75
C LEU A 150 27.49 -4.96 -23.41
N ALA A 151 27.88 -4.72 -22.15
CA ALA A 151 28.81 -3.64 -21.84
C ALA A 151 29.58 -4.00 -20.56
N ALA A 152 30.83 -4.37 -20.79
CA ALA A 152 31.86 -4.53 -19.77
C ALA A 152 32.32 -3.15 -19.27
N THR A 153 32.51 -3.03 -17.96
CA THR A 153 33.57 -2.21 -17.35
C THR A 153 33.72 -2.57 -15.86
N ASP A 154 34.86 -3.18 -15.57
CA ASP A 154 35.52 -3.34 -14.26
C ASP A 154 36.66 -2.28 -14.19
N PRO A 155 37.42 -2.03 -13.10
CA PRO A 155 37.22 -2.18 -11.64
C PRO A 155 37.48 -0.85 -10.86
N ARG A 156 37.45 -0.96 -9.52
CA ARG A 156 38.39 -0.31 -8.56
C ARG A 156 38.07 1.11 -8.06
N VAL A 157 37.67 1.21 -6.79
CA VAL A 157 38.31 2.09 -5.78
C VAL A 157 38.11 1.46 -4.39
N GLU A 158 39.23 1.11 -3.73
CA GLU A 158 39.33 0.92 -2.28
C GLU A 158 39.33 2.28 -1.57
N GLY A 159 38.73 2.37 -0.39
CA GLY A 159 38.85 3.57 0.44
C GLY A 159 38.08 3.52 1.75
N LEU A 160 38.69 2.90 2.77
CA LEU A 160 38.33 2.99 4.18
C LEU A 160 38.12 4.45 4.65
N THR A 161 37.11 4.68 5.49
CA THR A 161 37.11 5.39 6.79
C THR A 161 35.63 5.60 7.18
N GLY A 162 35.11 5.11 8.30
CA GLY A 162 35.54 5.44 9.66
C GLY A 162 34.80 6.70 10.11
N GLN A 163 33.66 6.56 10.79
CA GLN A 163 33.19 7.47 11.86
C GLN A 163 31.88 6.99 12.48
N THR A 164 32.00 6.47 13.70
CA THR A 164 30.92 6.35 14.69
C THR A 164 30.64 7.72 15.28
N SER A 165 29.39 8.19 15.22
CA SER A 165 28.95 9.34 16.02
C SER A 165 27.84 8.94 16.98
N THR A 166 28.20 9.09 18.25
CA THR A 166 27.45 8.88 19.48
C THR A 166 26.66 10.15 19.82
N GLY A 167 25.42 9.98 20.29
CA GLY A 167 24.81 10.92 21.24
C GLY A 167 23.86 11.97 20.65
N GLY A 168 22.57 11.86 21.00
CA GLY A 168 21.55 12.88 20.76
C GLY A 168 20.28 12.55 21.52
N ASN A 169 20.26 12.91 22.80
CA ASN A 169 19.08 12.87 23.68
C ASN A 169 17.99 13.82 23.19
N GLY A 170 16.73 13.40 23.40
CA GLY A 170 15.64 14.29 23.79
C GLY A 170 15.07 15.19 22.71
N ASP A 171 13.94 14.78 22.13
CA ASP A 171 12.65 15.51 22.21
C ASP A 171 11.67 14.86 21.22
N VAL A 172 10.72 14.09 21.74
CA VAL A 172 9.62 13.54 20.94
C VAL A 172 8.60 14.66 20.75
N GLN A 173 8.90 15.57 19.82
CA GLN A 173 7.85 16.34 19.15
C GLN A 173 7.11 15.37 18.23
N THR A 174 5.87 15.03 18.58
CA THR A 174 4.93 14.40 17.65
C THR A 174 4.59 15.40 16.55
N SER A 175 5.43 15.46 15.53
CA SER A 175 5.21 16.27 14.34
C SER A 175 3.97 15.74 13.60
N ASN A 176 3.01 16.63 13.33
CA ASN A 176 2.00 16.39 12.31
C ASN A 176 2.72 16.02 11.02
N ILE A 177 2.52 14.79 10.56
CA ILE A 177 3.16 14.26 9.36
C ILE A 177 2.54 14.99 8.16
N ASP A 178 3.28 15.98 7.65
CA ASP A 178 3.04 16.61 6.36
C ASP A 178 2.95 15.52 5.28
N ILE A 179 1.84 15.51 4.55
CA ILE A 179 1.51 14.52 3.52
C ILE A 179 2.33 14.75 2.22
N VAL A 180 3.14 15.82 2.18
CA VAL A 180 3.87 16.30 1.00
C VAL A 180 5.37 16.01 1.10
N SER A 181 5.76 14.74 1.21
CA SER A 181 7.13 14.31 0.82
C SER A 181 7.23 12.79 0.63
N LEU A 182 6.44 12.26 -0.31
CA LEU A 182 6.44 10.82 -0.66
C LEU A 182 7.26 10.49 -1.92
N ASN A 183 7.79 11.49 -2.63
CA ASN A 183 8.60 11.27 -3.84
C ASN A 183 10.10 11.14 -3.58
N ASP A 184 10.62 11.57 -2.42
CA ASP A 184 12.07 11.58 -2.16
C ASP A 184 12.60 10.23 -1.63
N ILE A 185 11.76 9.40 -1.01
CA ILE A 185 12.20 8.12 -0.41
C ILE A 185 12.20 6.98 -1.44
N LEU A 186 11.70 7.20 -2.67
CA LEU A 186 11.75 6.18 -3.72
C LEU A 186 13.15 6.03 -4.35
N TYR A 187 14.06 6.98 -4.13
CA TYR A 187 15.37 7.01 -4.81
C TYR A 187 16.56 6.41 -4.03
N HIS A 188 16.41 6.02 -2.76
CA HIS A 188 17.53 5.49 -1.98
C HIS A 188 17.51 3.99 -1.67
N MET A 189 16.51 3.24 -2.13
CA MET A 189 16.60 1.77 -2.17
C MET A 189 17.11 1.32 -3.53
N ASN A 190 18.35 1.72 -3.83
CA ASN A 190 19.15 1.04 -4.83
C ASN A 190 19.40 -0.38 -4.31
N ILE A 191 19.08 -1.33 -5.16
CA ILE A 191 19.14 -2.76 -4.94
C ILE A 191 20.62 -3.14 -4.99
N SER A 192 21.32 -2.99 -3.86
CA SER A 192 22.66 -3.53 -3.69
C SER A 192 22.55 -4.93 -3.09
N GLY A 193 22.91 -5.94 -3.88
CA GLY A 193 23.46 -7.19 -3.36
C GLY A 193 22.46 -8.28 -2.94
N LEU A 194 21.89 -8.98 -3.91
CA LEU A 194 21.68 -10.43 -3.76
C LEU A 194 22.46 -11.10 -4.89
N GLY A 195 23.77 -11.22 -4.67
CA GLY A 195 24.59 -12.22 -5.34
C GLY A 195 24.11 -13.59 -4.89
N LEU A 196 23.54 -14.33 -5.83
CA LEU A 196 23.25 -15.74 -5.68
C LEU A 196 24.47 -16.47 -6.26
N ASP A 197 25.49 -16.66 -5.43
CA ASP A 197 26.64 -17.50 -5.73
C ASP A 197 26.19 -18.97 -5.60
N ASP A 198 25.63 -19.52 -6.68
CA ASP A 198 25.39 -20.95 -6.81
C ASP A 198 26.74 -21.63 -7.11
N ALA A 199 27.46 -21.96 -6.04
CA ALA A 199 28.53 -22.92 -6.05
C ALA A 199 27.95 -24.33 -5.90
N VAL A 200 27.95 -25.11 -6.98
CA VAL A 200 28.07 -26.58 -6.90
C VAL A 200 29.08 -27.03 -7.95
N ASP A 201 30.24 -27.38 -7.42
CA ASP A 201 31.27 -28.22 -8.01
C ASP A 201 31.03 -29.65 -7.49
N SER A 202 30.73 -30.59 -8.39
CA SER A 202 30.97 -32.06 -8.34
C SER A 202 30.05 -32.81 -9.28
#